data_AF-A0A2S8X9P7-F1
#
_entry.id   AF-A0A2S8X9P7-F1
#
_cell.length_a   1.000
_cell.length_b   1.000
_cell.length_c   1.000
_cell.angle_alpha   90.00
_cell.angle_beta   90.00
_cell.angle_gamma   90.00
#
_symmetry.space_group_name_H-M   'P 1'
#
loop_
_entity.id
_entity.type
_entity.pdbx_description
1 polymer ?
#
loop_
_entity_poly.entity_id
_entity_poly.type
_entity_poly.pdbx_seq_one_letter_code
_entity_poly.pdbx_strand_id
1 'polypeptide(L)'
;MSDLIKLVNNWSITQFVHTFGGLFEESPWVAERSGLLRPFDSFEQMMKVMKNVVQASDDQVKLQLLRNHPDLGARISMSSNSVQEQAGAGLDSLSQEQYNELQQLNKAYTSQFGFSFILAVKGHTASSILESMRQRHRRGREEEFETALKEVFKIAGIRLEQWLAQIGHEHEFVSKPAAVQQRTMYYGKGDVWMYRSYAKPLTGIQSIPESPFMGRSNILFGLNIKVAVQGDEFLPSFAEGDNSLVVATDSMKNFILKHAADYTGATVEGFLALVSRRFLETYPQMSKVQMTADQIPFEDIPIGLEGSYRPSTLVFRYSQNDRATAAVEAERTGDSIELSNHFSGVADLRLIKVKGSEFAGFMQDEYTTLPETWDRPLFIFLNINWRYEDPRDGMDDQRGRYVAAEQVRDLAAAVFHECRSASIQHLIYQIGRRLLSRFEQLSEVSFESNNRTWETVLEEVKEGEGKVFTEPRPPYGFQGFSMTRDDLETDGRDAGKEGDV
;
A
#
# COMPACT_ATOMS: atom_id res chain seq x y z
N MET A 1 -4.63 -27.31 11.28
CA MET A 1 -5.65 -27.41 12.35
C MET A 1 -5.08 -27.31 13.77
N SER A 2 -3.99 -28.00 14.13
CA SER A 2 -3.38 -27.93 15.48
C SER A 2 -2.96 -26.50 15.90
N ASP A 3 -2.50 -25.66 14.98
CA ASP A 3 -2.12 -24.29 15.33
C ASP A 3 -3.31 -23.33 15.44
N LEU A 4 -4.41 -23.61 14.74
CA LEU A 4 -5.63 -22.80 14.81
C LEU A 4 -6.32 -22.91 16.17
N ILE A 5 -6.37 -24.11 16.77
CA ILE A 5 -6.96 -24.26 18.11
C ILE A 5 -6.10 -23.55 19.19
N LYS A 6 -4.77 -23.52 19.04
CA LYS A 6 -3.88 -22.73 19.92
C LYS A 6 -4.17 -21.23 19.81
N LEU A 7 -4.41 -20.73 18.60
CA LEU A 7 -4.81 -19.33 18.39
C LEU A 7 -6.13 -19.01 19.10
N VAL A 8 -7.15 -19.87 18.93
CA VAL A 8 -8.45 -19.77 19.60
C VAL A 8 -8.32 -19.76 21.12
N ASN A 9 -7.39 -20.55 21.68
CA ASN A 9 -7.12 -20.57 23.11
C ASN A 9 -6.57 -19.23 23.64
N ASN A 10 -5.88 -18.47 22.80
CA ASN A 10 -5.28 -17.19 23.16
C ASN A 10 -6.17 -15.96 22.87
N TRP A 11 -7.33 -16.14 22.25
CA TRP A 11 -8.27 -15.04 21.99
C TRP A 11 -8.87 -14.46 23.26
N SER A 12 -9.18 -13.16 23.22
CA SER A 12 -10.02 -12.54 24.24
C SER A 12 -11.39 -13.23 24.27
N ILE A 13 -12.08 -13.18 25.42
CA ILE A 13 -13.43 -13.76 25.53
C ILE A 13 -14.39 -13.11 24.52
N THR A 14 -14.24 -11.81 24.25
CA THR A 14 -15.03 -11.09 23.25
C THR A 14 -14.83 -11.64 21.83
N GLN A 15 -13.58 -11.90 21.43
CA GLN A 15 -13.28 -12.51 20.13
C GLN A 15 -13.87 -13.93 20.04
N PHE A 16 -13.69 -14.74 21.09
CA PHE A 16 -14.24 -16.09 21.14
C PHE A 16 -15.77 -16.12 21.01
N VAL A 17 -16.48 -15.25 21.74
CA VAL A 17 -17.94 -15.15 21.70
C VAL A 17 -18.42 -14.58 20.37
N HIS A 18 -17.73 -13.58 19.81
CA HIS A 18 -18.07 -13.05 18.49
C HIS A 18 -18.00 -14.13 17.40
N THR A 19 -16.98 -14.98 17.44
CA THR A 19 -16.78 -16.03 16.44
C THR A 19 -17.68 -17.24 16.67
N PHE A 20 -17.80 -17.74 17.91
CA PHE A 20 -18.49 -19.01 18.19
C PHE A 20 -19.87 -18.85 18.84
N GLY A 21 -20.31 -17.62 19.15
CA GLY A 21 -21.60 -17.34 19.77
C GLY A 21 -22.79 -17.79 18.92
N GLY A 22 -22.66 -17.74 17.60
CA GLY A 22 -23.69 -18.18 16.65
C GLY A 22 -23.77 -19.69 16.41
N LEU A 23 -22.88 -20.50 17.01
CA LEU A 23 -22.91 -21.96 16.82
C LEU A 23 -24.22 -22.58 17.35
N PHE A 24 -24.82 -21.98 18.38
CA PHE A 24 -26.08 -22.42 19.01
C PHE A 24 -27.23 -21.43 18.73
N GLU A 25 -27.26 -20.85 17.54
CA GLU A 25 -28.23 -19.83 17.11
C GLU A 25 -28.10 -18.53 17.93
N GLU A 26 -29.21 -17.91 18.34
CA GLU A 26 -29.24 -16.72 19.20
C GLU A 26 -28.96 -17.09 20.67
N SER A 27 -27.96 -17.94 20.91
CA SER A 27 -27.56 -18.41 22.25
C SER A 27 -26.05 -18.19 22.52
N PRO A 28 -25.56 -16.93 22.48
CA PRO A 28 -24.13 -16.64 22.69
C PRO A 28 -23.62 -17.08 24.06
N TRP A 29 -24.52 -17.22 25.05
CA TRP A 29 -24.20 -17.68 26.40
C TRP A 29 -23.47 -19.03 26.44
N VAL A 30 -23.68 -19.90 25.45
CA VAL A 30 -22.96 -21.18 25.34
C VAL A 30 -21.47 -20.93 25.09
N ALA A 31 -21.13 -19.99 24.19
CA ALA A 31 -19.77 -19.57 23.93
C ALA A 31 -19.17 -18.77 25.10
N GLU A 32 -19.97 -17.91 25.75
CA GLU A 32 -19.54 -17.14 26.93
C GLU A 32 -19.11 -18.06 28.07
N ARG A 33 -19.91 -19.09 28.39
CA ARG A 33 -19.61 -20.04 29.46
C ARG A 33 -18.49 -21.01 29.09
N SER A 34 -18.52 -21.57 27.88
CA SER A 34 -17.49 -22.52 27.44
C SER A 34 -16.13 -21.86 27.25
N GLY A 35 -16.08 -20.61 26.76
CA GLY A 35 -14.84 -19.86 26.56
C GLY A 35 -14.05 -19.60 27.84
N LEU A 36 -14.69 -19.63 29.00
CA LEU A 36 -14.01 -19.55 30.31
C LEU A 36 -13.34 -20.87 30.73
N LEU A 37 -13.63 -21.97 30.05
CA LEU A 37 -13.09 -23.31 30.33
C LEU A 37 -11.92 -23.70 29.42
N ARG A 38 -11.39 -22.73 28.67
CA ARG A 38 -10.15 -22.87 27.88
C ARG A 38 -8.94 -23.12 28.80
N PRO A 39 -7.86 -23.76 28.31
CA PRO A 39 -7.61 -24.12 26.92
C PRO A 39 -8.28 -25.43 26.46
N PHE A 40 -8.52 -25.54 25.16
CA PHE A 40 -8.95 -26.77 24.50
C PHE A 40 -7.80 -27.39 23.68
N ASP A 41 -7.63 -28.69 23.78
CA ASP A 41 -6.70 -29.53 23.03
C ASP A 41 -7.09 -29.65 21.55
N SER A 42 -8.40 -29.59 21.25
CA SER A 42 -8.93 -29.69 19.88
C SER A 42 -10.30 -29.01 19.74
N PHE A 43 -10.71 -28.74 18.50
CA PHE A 43 -12.07 -28.28 18.19
C PHE A 43 -13.15 -29.30 18.59
N GLU A 44 -12.81 -30.60 18.55
CA GLU A 44 -13.69 -31.66 19.06
C GLU A 44 -13.89 -31.53 20.58
N GLN A 45 -12.82 -31.27 21.34
CA GLN A 45 -12.93 -31.03 22.78
C GLN A 45 -13.69 -29.74 23.08
N MET A 46 -13.45 -28.65 22.33
CA MET A 46 -14.22 -27.41 22.45
C MET A 46 -15.72 -27.66 22.28
N MET A 47 -16.09 -28.38 21.22
CA MET A 47 -17.48 -28.72 20.94
C MET A 47 -18.07 -29.63 22.03
N LYS A 48 -17.29 -30.56 22.58
CA LYS A 48 -17.70 -31.39 23.74
C LYS A 48 -17.95 -30.52 24.98
N VAL A 49 -17.10 -29.54 25.27
CA VAL A 49 -17.30 -28.61 26.38
C VAL A 49 -18.57 -27.78 26.19
N MET A 50 -18.81 -27.25 24.99
CA MET A 50 -20.04 -26.52 24.67
C MET A 50 -21.30 -27.37 24.88
N LYS A 51 -21.29 -28.63 24.42
CA LYS A 51 -22.39 -29.58 24.65
C LYS A 51 -22.62 -29.83 26.14
N ASN A 52 -21.54 -30.03 26.91
CA ASN A 52 -21.63 -30.22 28.35
C ASN A 52 -22.21 -29.00 29.08
N VAL A 53 -21.85 -27.78 28.66
CA VAL A 53 -22.41 -26.53 29.20
C VAL A 53 -23.93 -26.48 29.00
N VAL A 54 -24.43 -26.89 27.83
CA VAL A 54 -25.87 -26.98 27.57
C VAL A 54 -26.50 -28.09 28.41
N GLN A 55 -25.91 -29.28 28.46
CA GLN A 55 -26.43 -30.43 29.20
C GLN A 55 -26.51 -30.19 30.71
N ALA A 56 -25.54 -29.47 31.28
CA ALA A 56 -25.49 -29.12 32.69
C ALA A 56 -26.38 -27.92 33.06
N SER A 57 -26.99 -27.25 32.09
CA SER A 57 -27.92 -26.15 32.34
C SER A 57 -29.31 -26.65 32.72
N ASP A 58 -30.06 -25.83 33.46
CA ASP A 58 -31.44 -26.14 33.85
C ASP A 58 -32.35 -26.29 32.63
N ASP A 59 -33.42 -27.07 32.77
CA ASP A 59 -34.37 -27.35 31.67
C ASP A 59 -35.02 -26.09 31.10
N GLN A 60 -35.18 -25.02 31.89
CA GLN A 60 -35.66 -23.73 31.39
C GLN A 60 -34.67 -23.06 30.42
N VAL A 61 -33.37 -23.15 30.70
CA VAL A 61 -32.32 -22.59 29.84
C VAL A 61 -32.20 -23.42 28.56
N LYS A 62 -32.26 -24.75 28.67
CA LYS A 62 -32.32 -25.66 27.52
C LYS A 62 -33.55 -25.39 26.66
N LEU A 63 -34.73 -25.19 27.27
CA LEU A 63 -35.96 -24.86 26.54
C LEU A 63 -35.85 -23.52 25.81
N GLN A 64 -35.24 -22.51 26.43
CA GLN A 64 -35.03 -21.22 25.78
C GLN A 64 -34.11 -21.36 24.56
N LEU A 65 -33.04 -22.16 24.68
CA LEU A 65 -32.18 -22.48 23.54
C LEU A 65 -32.97 -23.11 22.39
N LEU A 66 -33.86 -24.06 22.68
CA LEU A 66 -34.72 -24.68 21.64
C LEU A 66 -35.68 -23.67 21.02
N ARG A 67 -36.21 -22.72 21.80
CA ARG A 67 -37.12 -21.67 21.30
C ARG A 67 -36.43 -20.61 20.45
N ASN A 68 -35.14 -20.41 20.63
CA ASN A 68 -34.35 -19.49 19.80
C ASN A 68 -34.08 -20.05 18.40
N HIS A 69 -34.42 -21.32 18.12
CA HIS A 69 -34.30 -21.88 16.77
C HIS A 69 -35.53 -21.53 15.92
N PRO A 70 -35.35 -21.06 14.68
CA PRO A 70 -36.46 -20.73 13.80
C PRO A 70 -37.18 -21.99 13.31
N ASP A 71 -38.44 -21.83 12.90
CA ASP A 71 -39.20 -22.90 12.25
C ASP A 71 -38.59 -23.28 10.90
N LEU A 72 -38.52 -24.59 10.61
CA LEU A 72 -38.09 -25.10 9.31
C LEU A 72 -39.01 -24.59 8.20
N GLY A 73 -38.43 -23.94 7.18
CA GLY A 73 -39.16 -23.36 6.05
C GLY A 73 -39.74 -21.95 6.30
N ALA A 74 -39.46 -21.30 7.43
CA ALA A 74 -39.86 -19.91 7.67
C ALA A 74 -39.00 -18.93 6.86
N ARG A 75 -39.55 -18.34 5.78
CA ARG A 75 -38.81 -17.42 4.88
C ARG A 75 -38.56 -16.02 5.44
N ILE A 76 -39.17 -15.66 6.57
CA ILE A 76 -39.17 -14.29 7.10
C ILE A 76 -38.60 -14.35 8.51
N SER A 77 -37.44 -13.71 8.72
CA SER A 77 -36.64 -13.70 9.97
C SER A 77 -35.75 -14.93 10.22
N MET A 78 -34.82 -15.23 9.31
CA MET A 78 -33.73 -16.18 9.57
C MET A 78 -32.38 -15.46 9.66
N SER A 79 -31.51 -15.94 10.54
CA SER A 79 -30.08 -15.56 10.54
C SER A 79 -29.39 -16.06 9.27
N SER A 80 -28.28 -15.43 8.87
CA SER A 80 -27.47 -15.88 7.72
C SER A 80 -27.03 -17.34 7.84
N ASN A 81 -26.75 -17.80 9.07
CA ASN A 81 -26.39 -19.18 9.39
C ASN A 81 -27.55 -20.15 9.14
N SER A 82 -28.78 -19.78 9.52
CA SER A 82 -29.98 -20.58 9.29
C SER A 82 -30.32 -20.72 7.80
N VAL A 83 -30.07 -19.69 6.99
CA VAL A 83 -30.27 -19.74 5.53
C VAL A 83 -29.32 -20.73 4.86
N GLN A 84 -28.02 -20.69 5.21
CA GLN A 84 -27.03 -21.63 4.67
C GLN A 84 -27.28 -23.07 5.11
N GLU A 85 -27.72 -23.27 6.34
CA GLU A 85 -28.02 -24.61 6.87
C GLU A 85 -29.19 -25.27 6.13
N GLN A 86 -30.26 -24.52 5.85
CA GLN A 86 -31.45 -25.03 5.17
C GLN A 86 -31.29 -25.12 3.64
N ALA A 87 -30.23 -24.52 3.09
CA ALA A 87 -29.92 -24.58 1.66
C ALA A 87 -29.60 -26.04 1.23
N GLY A 88 -30.33 -26.53 0.22
CA GLY A 88 -30.13 -27.87 -0.35
C GLY A 88 -31.07 -28.96 0.15
N ALA A 89 -31.93 -28.71 1.15
CA ALA A 89 -32.96 -29.65 1.59
C ALA A 89 -34.23 -29.65 0.69
N GLY A 90 -34.30 -28.74 -0.29
CA GLY A 90 -35.43 -28.59 -1.22
C GLY A 90 -36.66 -27.91 -0.61
N LEU A 91 -36.52 -27.25 0.55
CA LEU A 91 -37.62 -26.50 1.21
C LEU A 91 -37.99 -25.20 0.48
N ASP A 92 -37.12 -24.74 -0.42
CA ASP A 92 -37.32 -23.61 -1.33
C ASP A 92 -38.21 -23.95 -2.53
N SER A 93 -38.32 -25.25 -2.88
CA SER A 93 -39.03 -25.76 -4.05
C SER A 93 -40.26 -26.63 -3.72
N LEU A 94 -40.87 -26.42 -2.55
CA LEU A 94 -42.05 -27.17 -2.11
C LEU A 94 -43.27 -26.90 -2.99
N SER A 95 -44.09 -27.93 -3.25
CA SER A 95 -45.42 -27.72 -3.81
C SER A 95 -46.31 -26.97 -2.81
N GLN A 96 -47.38 -26.32 -3.28
CA GLN A 96 -48.32 -25.61 -2.41
C GLN A 96 -48.92 -26.53 -1.33
N GLU A 97 -49.18 -27.80 -1.68
CA GLU A 97 -49.69 -28.81 -0.73
C GLU A 97 -48.64 -29.16 0.33
N GLN A 98 -47.39 -29.40 -0.07
CA GLN A 98 -46.29 -29.71 0.84
C GLN A 98 -45.97 -28.54 1.77
N TYR A 99 -46.03 -27.30 1.25
CA TYR A 99 -45.83 -26.09 2.05
C TYR A 99 -46.94 -25.94 3.10
N ASN A 100 -48.20 -26.13 2.71
CA ASN A 100 -49.33 -26.06 3.64
C ASN A 100 -49.23 -27.16 4.71
N GLU A 101 -48.81 -28.37 4.33
CA GLU A 101 -48.58 -29.46 5.28
C GLU A 101 -47.46 -29.13 6.27
N LEU A 102 -46.32 -28.61 5.79
CA LEU A 102 -45.19 -28.20 6.62
C LEU A 102 -45.62 -27.16 7.67
N GLN A 103 -46.39 -26.14 7.26
CA GLN A 103 -46.90 -25.11 8.16
C GLN A 103 -47.87 -25.67 9.21
N GLN A 104 -48.75 -26.59 8.82
CA GLN A 104 -49.66 -27.27 9.77
C GLN A 104 -48.88 -28.11 10.79
N LEU A 105 -47.88 -28.88 10.33
CA LEU A 105 -47.05 -29.70 11.20
C LEU A 105 -46.20 -28.85 12.14
N ASN A 106 -45.60 -27.75 11.69
CA ASN A 106 -44.87 -26.81 12.56
C ASN A 106 -45.79 -26.25 13.65
N LYS A 107 -46.98 -25.76 13.27
CA LYS A 107 -47.94 -25.21 14.24
C LYS A 107 -48.38 -26.26 15.26
N ALA A 108 -48.69 -27.48 14.82
CA ALA A 108 -49.09 -28.57 15.71
C ALA A 108 -47.94 -28.98 16.64
N TYR A 109 -46.72 -29.06 16.11
CA TYR A 109 -45.53 -29.41 16.87
C TYR A 109 -45.22 -28.37 17.96
N THR A 110 -45.16 -27.09 17.61
CA THR A 110 -44.91 -26.00 18.57
C THR A 110 -46.01 -25.93 19.63
N SER A 111 -47.27 -26.19 19.26
CA SER A 111 -48.38 -26.24 20.21
C SER A 111 -48.27 -27.39 21.21
N GLN A 112 -47.73 -28.54 20.81
CA GLN A 112 -47.59 -29.72 21.66
C GLN A 112 -46.35 -29.66 22.56
N PHE A 113 -45.20 -29.24 22.02
CA PHE A 113 -43.91 -29.34 22.72
C PHE A 113 -43.40 -28.01 23.28
N GLY A 114 -43.91 -26.88 22.77
CA GLY A 114 -43.59 -25.54 23.25
C GLY A 114 -42.30 -24.94 22.70
N PHE A 115 -41.75 -25.52 21.63
CA PHE A 115 -40.58 -25.07 20.86
C PHE A 115 -40.69 -25.58 19.40
N SER A 116 -39.91 -24.99 18.49
CA SER A 116 -39.92 -25.29 17.06
C SER A 116 -39.40 -26.69 16.72
N PHE A 117 -39.83 -27.25 15.59
CA PHE A 117 -39.28 -28.53 15.13
C PHE A 117 -37.84 -28.34 14.64
N ILE A 118 -36.88 -28.96 15.33
CA ILE A 118 -35.45 -28.85 15.03
C ILE A 118 -34.95 -30.16 14.45
N LEU A 119 -34.28 -30.08 13.30
CA LEU A 119 -33.64 -31.20 12.61
C LEU A 119 -32.44 -30.66 11.82
N ALA A 120 -31.28 -31.30 11.94
CA ALA A 120 -30.14 -30.99 11.09
C ALA A 120 -30.44 -31.45 9.65
N VAL A 121 -30.70 -30.52 8.74
CA VAL A 121 -31.25 -30.85 7.41
C VAL A 121 -30.23 -31.38 6.38
N LYS A 122 -28.93 -31.33 6.69
CA LYS A 122 -27.87 -31.82 5.81
C LYS A 122 -28.08 -33.32 5.51
N GLY A 123 -28.34 -33.66 4.24
CA GLY A 123 -28.62 -35.03 3.80
C GLY A 123 -30.10 -35.44 3.85
N HIS A 124 -31.02 -34.52 4.21
CA HIS A 124 -32.46 -34.74 4.20
C HIS A 124 -33.11 -34.14 2.95
N THR A 125 -34.20 -34.76 2.51
CA THR A 125 -35.14 -34.21 1.51
C THR A 125 -36.40 -33.70 2.20
N ALA A 126 -37.12 -32.76 1.58
CA ALA A 126 -38.43 -32.29 2.04
C ALA A 126 -39.37 -33.42 2.50
N SER A 127 -39.47 -34.51 1.73
CA SER A 127 -40.30 -35.67 2.08
C SER A 127 -39.82 -36.36 3.37
N SER A 128 -38.50 -36.55 3.53
CA SER A 128 -37.94 -37.15 4.74
C SER A 128 -38.10 -36.28 5.99
N ILE A 129 -38.15 -34.95 5.82
CA ILE A 129 -38.39 -33.98 6.89
C ILE A 129 -39.84 -34.09 7.34
N LEU A 130 -40.80 -34.03 6.41
CA LEU A 130 -42.23 -34.17 6.71
C LEU A 130 -42.54 -35.51 7.40
N GLU A 131 -41.92 -36.60 6.94
CA GLU A 131 -42.06 -37.90 7.61
C GLU A 131 -41.49 -37.89 9.02
N SER A 132 -40.31 -37.29 9.22
CA SER A 132 -39.72 -37.13 10.55
C SER A 132 -40.61 -36.30 11.48
N MET A 133 -41.23 -35.23 10.99
CA MET A 133 -42.20 -34.45 11.76
C MET A 133 -43.41 -35.28 12.17
N ARG A 134 -44.01 -36.04 11.25
CA ARG A 134 -45.16 -36.91 11.54
C ARG A 134 -44.82 -37.98 12.58
N GLN A 135 -43.63 -38.58 12.49
CA GLN A 135 -43.18 -39.59 13.44
C GLN A 135 -42.88 -38.98 14.82
N ARG A 136 -42.13 -37.88 14.87
CA ARG A 136 -41.71 -37.22 16.12
C ARG A 136 -42.87 -36.55 16.85
N HIS A 137 -43.91 -36.09 16.15
CA HIS A 137 -45.11 -35.54 16.76
C HIS A 137 -45.86 -36.54 17.67
N ARG A 138 -45.69 -37.85 17.44
CA ARG A 138 -46.30 -38.91 18.25
C ARG A 138 -45.52 -39.25 19.53
N ARG A 139 -44.35 -38.65 19.75
CA ARG A 139 -43.49 -38.93 20.90
C ARG A 139 -43.94 -38.21 22.16
N GLY A 140 -43.49 -38.72 23.31
CA GLY A 140 -43.62 -38.03 24.59
C GLY A 140 -42.75 -36.77 24.64
N ARG A 141 -43.17 -35.77 25.42
CA ARG A 141 -42.48 -34.47 25.51
C ARG A 141 -41.01 -34.59 25.93
N GLU A 142 -40.70 -35.48 26.87
CA GLU A 142 -39.34 -35.69 27.38
C GLU A 142 -38.42 -36.32 26.32
N GLU A 143 -38.89 -37.37 25.64
CA GLU A 143 -38.17 -38.00 24.54
C GLU A 143 -37.88 -37.01 23.40
N GLU A 144 -38.85 -36.16 23.10
CA GLU A 144 -38.73 -35.19 22.02
C GLU A 144 -37.82 -34.02 22.39
N PHE A 145 -37.83 -33.59 23.65
CA PHE A 145 -36.91 -32.57 24.17
C PHE A 145 -35.45 -33.01 24.03
N GLU A 146 -35.14 -34.24 24.44
CA GLU A 146 -33.82 -34.84 24.28
C GLU A 146 -33.43 -35.03 22.81
N THR A 147 -34.39 -35.38 21.95
CA THR A 147 -34.15 -35.49 20.51
C THR A 147 -33.82 -34.12 19.92
N ALA A 148 -34.57 -33.07 20.27
CA ALA A 148 -34.34 -31.72 19.77
C ALA A 148 -32.96 -31.19 20.18
N LEU A 149 -32.53 -31.43 21.43
CA LEU A 149 -31.17 -31.07 21.87
C LEU A 149 -30.08 -31.81 21.08
N LYS A 150 -30.27 -33.09 20.76
CA LYS A 150 -29.34 -33.84 19.91
C LYS A 150 -29.24 -33.25 18.52
N GLU A 151 -30.35 -32.77 17.96
CA GLU A 151 -30.35 -32.10 16.66
C GLU A 151 -29.59 -30.76 16.72
N VAL A 152 -29.84 -29.92 17.73
CA VAL A 152 -29.03 -28.71 17.98
C VAL A 152 -27.53 -29.03 18.01
N PHE A 153 -27.13 -30.10 18.69
CA PHE A 153 -25.72 -30.50 18.78
C PHE A 153 -25.10 -30.94 17.46
N LYS A 154 -25.91 -31.47 16.54
CA LYS A 154 -25.47 -31.76 15.17
C LYS A 154 -25.33 -30.48 14.36
N ILE A 155 -26.30 -29.58 14.46
CA ILE A 155 -26.31 -28.28 13.80
C ILE A 155 -25.08 -27.45 14.18
N ALA A 156 -24.80 -27.33 15.48
CA ALA A 156 -23.61 -26.63 15.97
C ALA A 156 -22.30 -27.25 15.44
N GLY A 157 -22.26 -28.59 15.29
CA GLY A 157 -21.13 -29.29 14.67
C GLY A 157 -20.95 -28.94 13.20
N ILE A 158 -22.03 -28.94 12.41
CA ILE A 158 -22.00 -28.57 10.98
C ILE A 158 -21.53 -27.14 10.80
N ARG A 159 -22.01 -26.20 11.63
CA ARG A 159 -21.59 -24.78 11.60
C ARG A 159 -20.10 -24.63 11.91
N LEU A 160 -19.59 -25.38 12.89
CA LEU A 160 -18.16 -25.38 13.20
C LEU A 160 -17.32 -25.96 12.05
N GLU A 161 -17.79 -27.04 11.40
CA GLU A 161 -17.13 -27.59 10.21
C GLU A 161 -17.06 -26.59 9.04
N GLN A 162 -18.16 -25.86 8.79
CA GLN A 162 -18.22 -24.82 7.76
C GLN A 162 -17.24 -23.68 8.06
N TRP A 163 -17.20 -23.22 9.30
CA TRP A 163 -16.25 -22.20 9.74
C TRP A 163 -14.79 -22.66 9.59
N LEU A 164 -14.49 -23.92 9.96
CA LEU A 164 -13.16 -24.51 9.76
C LEU A 164 -12.75 -24.59 8.29
N ALA A 165 -13.70 -24.88 7.40
CA ALA A 165 -13.45 -24.92 5.96
C ALA A 165 -13.17 -23.52 5.39
N GLN A 166 -13.93 -22.49 5.80
CA GLN A 166 -13.75 -21.11 5.36
C GLN A 166 -12.40 -20.54 5.83
N ILE A 167 -12.07 -20.70 7.11
CA ILE A 167 -10.78 -20.24 7.66
C ILE A 167 -9.59 -21.00 7.09
N GLY A 168 -9.77 -22.27 6.72
CA GLY A 168 -8.76 -23.04 6.00
C GLY A 168 -8.34 -22.38 4.68
N HIS A 169 -9.18 -21.52 4.11
CA HIS A 169 -8.87 -20.73 2.91
C HIS A 169 -8.45 -19.28 3.22
N GLU A 170 -8.90 -18.68 4.32
CA GLU A 170 -8.68 -17.25 4.63
C GLU A 170 -7.50 -16.95 5.59
N HIS A 171 -6.91 -17.94 6.28
CA HIS A 171 -5.88 -17.68 7.31
C HIS A 171 -4.60 -18.51 7.25
N GLU A 172 -4.30 -19.17 6.12
CA GLU A 172 -2.89 -19.45 5.83
C GLU A 172 -2.22 -18.14 5.40
N PHE A 173 -1.86 -17.29 6.36
CA PHE A 173 -0.60 -16.58 6.20
C PHE A 173 0.46 -17.68 6.07
N VAL A 174 0.81 -18.00 4.82
CA VAL A 174 1.99 -18.81 4.53
C VAL A 174 3.17 -17.98 5.02
N SER A 175 3.46 -18.09 6.32
CA SER A 175 4.65 -17.50 6.89
C SER A 175 5.81 -18.36 6.40
N LYS A 176 6.35 -17.97 5.25
CA LYS A 176 7.72 -18.35 4.94
C LYS A 176 8.56 -17.78 6.07
N PRO A 177 9.35 -18.58 6.80
CA PRO A 177 10.36 -18.04 7.67
C PRO A 177 11.13 -17.01 6.86
N ALA A 178 11.28 -15.79 7.40
CA ALA A 178 12.04 -14.77 6.69
C ALA A 178 13.40 -15.38 6.35
N ALA A 179 13.73 -15.41 5.06
CA ALA A 179 15.07 -15.81 4.65
C ALA A 179 16.04 -14.93 5.43
N VAL A 180 17.09 -15.52 6.01
CA VAL A 180 18.14 -14.76 6.68
C VAL A 180 18.71 -13.82 5.63
N GLN A 181 18.34 -12.54 5.70
CA GLN A 181 18.88 -11.53 4.80
C GLN A 181 20.37 -11.40 5.09
N GLN A 182 21.15 -11.05 4.07
CA GLN A 182 22.53 -10.64 4.30
C GLN A 182 22.56 -9.51 5.35
N ARG A 183 23.55 -9.57 6.23
CA ARG A 183 23.69 -8.61 7.33
C ARG A 183 23.79 -7.19 6.78
N THR A 184 22.89 -6.31 7.18
CA THR A 184 23.02 -4.88 6.94
C THR A 184 24.17 -4.31 7.78
N MET A 185 25.23 -3.84 7.14
CA MET A 185 26.39 -3.26 7.83
C MET A 185 26.98 -2.10 7.02
N TYR A 186 26.73 -0.87 7.46
CA TYR A 186 27.29 0.35 6.89
C TYR A 186 27.37 1.44 7.96
N TYR A 187 28.24 2.42 7.74
CA TYR A 187 28.29 3.64 8.55
C TYR A 187 28.72 4.83 7.67
N GLY A 188 28.59 6.06 8.16
CA GLY A 188 29.02 7.21 7.39
C GLY A 188 28.64 8.56 7.98
N LYS A 189 28.44 9.56 7.12
CA LYS A 189 28.17 10.96 7.50
C LYS A 189 27.04 11.52 6.66
N GLY A 190 26.02 12.06 7.30
CA GLY A 190 24.97 12.88 6.68
C GLY A 190 25.18 14.37 6.97
N ASP A 191 24.38 15.21 6.33
CA ASP A 191 24.45 16.67 6.46
C ASP A 191 25.86 17.23 6.22
N VAL A 192 26.52 16.75 5.16
CA VAL A 192 27.79 17.31 4.69
C VAL A 192 27.48 18.43 3.70
N TRP A 193 27.28 19.63 4.25
CA TRP A 193 27.03 20.86 3.49
C TRP A 193 28.30 21.31 2.78
N MET A 194 28.26 21.39 1.46
CA MET A 194 29.35 21.83 0.61
C MET A 194 28.88 22.99 -0.25
N TYR A 195 29.60 24.10 -0.22
CA TYR A 195 29.36 25.26 -1.07
C TYR A 195 30.63 25.57 -1.84
N ARG A 196 30.60 25.33 -3.14
CA ARG A 196 31.71 25.68 -4.02
C ARG A 196 31.33 26.88 -4.89
N SER A 197 32.12 27.94 -4.78
CA SER A 197 31.98 29.08 -5.69
C SER A 197 32.74 28.83 -6.98
N TYR A 198 32.20 29.38 -8.08
CA TYR A 198 32.82 29.36 -9.41
C TYR A 198 33.25 27.97 -9.88
N ALA A 199 32.37 26.97 -9.68
CA ALA A 199 32.56 25.67 -10.32
C ALA A 199 32.39 25.82 -11.85
N LYS A 200 32.82 24.79 -12.61
CA LYS A 200 32.70 24.81 -14.08
C LYS A 200 31.22 25.03 -14.46
N PRO A 201 30.90 26.01 -15.33
CA PRO A 201 29.54 26.20 -15.82
C PRO A 201 29.04 24.95 -16.56
N LEU A 202 27.78 24.62 -16.37
CA LEU A 202 27.08 23.60 -17.16
C LEU A 202 26.55 24.26 -18.42
N THR A 203 27.05 23.85 -19.58
CA THR A 203 26.69 24.41 -20.89
C THR A 203 26.42 23.28 -21.88
N GLY A 204 25.84 23.59 -23.04
CA GLY A 204 25.64 22.60 -24.10
C GLY A 204 24.50 21.61 -23.80
N ILE A 205 23.50 22.06 -23.04
CA ILE A 205 22.30 21.28 -22.74
C ILE A 205 21.43 21.15 -23.99
N GLN A 206 20.96 19.94 -24.27
CA GLN A 206 20.03 19.68 -25.37
C GLN A 206 18.73 20.44 -25.14
N SER A 207 18.32 21.27 -26.10
CA SER A 207 17.05 21.99 -26.03
C SER A 207 15.86 21.03 -26.19
N ILE A 208 14.79 21.26 -25.43
CA ILE A 208 13.49 20.62 -25.61
C ILE A 208 12.39 21.69 -25.73
N PRO A 209 11.25 21.42 -26.40
CA PRO A 209 10.17 22.39 -26.54
C PRO A 209 9.60 22.88 -25.20
N GLU A 210 9.57 22.01 -24.19
CA GLU A 210 8.93 22.27 -22.91
C GLU A 210 9.74 23.15 -21.94
N SER A 211 11.03 23.42 -22.22
CA SER A 211 11.91 24.14 -21.29
C SER A 211 12.82 25.15 -21.97
N PRO A 212 12.91 26.39 -21.44
CA PRO A 212 13.90 27.38 -21.88
C PRO A 212 15.30 27.15 -21.28
N PHE A 213 15.48 26.13 -20.43
CA PHE A 213 16.73 25.91 -19.71
C PHE A 213 17.86 25.46 -20.64
N MET A 214 18.96 26.21 -20.65
CA MET A 214 20.13 25.97 -21.53
C MET A 214 21.44 25.68 -20.79
N GLY A 215 21.43 25.73 -19.46
CA GLY A 215 22.62 25.52 -18.64
C GLY A 215 22.58 26.20 -17.28
N ARG A 216 23.66 26.04 -16.51
CA ARG A 216 23.85 26.64 -15.17
C ARG A 216 25.18 27.38 -15.12
N SER A 217 25.19 28.57 -14.53
CA SER A 217 26.43 29.33 -14.33
C SER A 217 27.38 28.63 -13.37
N ASN A 218 26.85 27.87 -12.40
CA ASN A 218 27.59 27.24 -11.30
C ASN A 218 28.49 28.23 -10.52
N ILE A 219 28.11 29.52 -10.50
CA ILE A 219 28.74 30.53 -9.62
C ILE A 219 28.61 30.07 -8.16
N LEU A 220 27.48 29.47 -7.80
CA LEU A 220 27.28 28.74 -6.55
C LEU A 220 26.88 27.30 -6.86
N PHE A 221 27.75 26.36 -6.52
CA PHE A 221 27.51 24.92 -6.59
C PHE A 221 27.40 24.39 -5.16
N GLY A 222 26.18 24.42 -4.63
CA GLY A 222 25.86 24.01 -3.26
C GLY A 222 25.21 22.63 -3.19
N LEU A 223 25.67 21.75 -2.31
CA LEU A 223 25.15 20.41 -2.09
C LEU A 223 25.01 20.11 -0.60
N ASN A 224 23.96 19.39 -0.21
CA ASN A 224 23.90 18.64 1.05
C ASN A 224 24.13 17.16 0.74
N ILE A 225 25.22 16.59 1.24
CA ILE A 225 25.68 15.24 0.89
C ILE A 225 25.55 14.29 2.08
N LYS A 226 25.11 13.06 1.79
CA LYS A 226 25.21 11.91 2.69
C LYS A 226 26.08 10.85 2.05
N VAL A 227 27.02 10.30 2.82
CA VAL A 227 27.87 9.18 2.43
C VAL A 227 27.67 8.03 3.40
N ALA A 228 27.60 6.81 2.87
CA ALA A 228 27.67 5.56 3.61
C ALA A 228 28.71 4.63 2.95
N VAL A 229 29.48 3.93 3.78
CA VAL A 229 30.50 2.98 3.32
C VAL A 229 30.23 1.60 3.90
N GLN A 230 30.59 0.56 3.15
CA GLN A 230 30.41 -0.85 3.48
C GLN A 230 31.73 -1.60 3.30
N GLY A 231 31.86 -2.73 4.00
CA GLY A 231 33.03 -3.60 3.97
C GLY A 231 32.97 -4.61 5.10
N ASP A 232 33.22 -5.89 4.81
CA ASP A 232 33.18 -6.96 5.83
C ASP A 232 34.20 -6.74 6.96
N GLU A 233 35.32 -6.10 6.62
CA GLU A 233 36.39 -5.66 7.54
C GLU A 233 35.92 -4.69 8.63
N PHE A 234 34.71 -4.11 8.51
CA PHE A 234 34.15 -3.25 9.56
C PHE A 234 33.46 -4.03 10.68
N LEU A 235 33.24 -5.35 10.55
CA LEU A 235 32.54 -6.12 11.59
C LEU A 235 33.16 -5.96 13.00
N PRO A 236 34.49 -6.00 13.19
CA PRO A 236 35.09 -5.80 14.51
C PRO A 236 34.73 -4.46 15.16
N SER A 237 34.47 -3.40 14.39
CA SER A 237 34.05 -2.11 14.97
C SER A 237 32.68 -2.19 15.63
N PHE A 238 31.79 -3.03 15.11
CA PHE A 238 30.46 -3.25 15.68
C PHE A 238 30.47 -4.31 16.79
N ALA A 239 31.19 -5.40 16.58
CA ALA A 239 31.18 -6.56 17.48
C ALA A 239 32.07 -6.36 18.72
N GLU A 240 33.20 -5.66 18.55
CA GLU A 240 34.28 -5.60 19.54
C GLU A 240 34.68 -4.17 19.92
N GLY A 241 34.16 -3.16 19.19
CA GLY A 241 34.55 -1.77 19.36
C GLY A 241 35.97 -1.47 18.84
N ASP A 242 36.52 -2.33 17.99
CA ASP A 242 37.82 -2.08 17.35
C ASP A 242 37.69 -1.06 16.22
N ASN A 243 38.29 0.11 16.42
CA ASN A 243 38.25 1.21 15.46
C ASN A 243 39.47 1.25 14.53
N SER A 244 40.34 0.24 14.53
CA SER A 244 41.59 0.20 13.76
C SER A 244 41.42 0.44 12.26
N LEU A 245 40.33 -0.07 11.67
CA LEU A 245 40.00 0.09 10.25
C LEU A 245 38.92 1.15 9.98
N VAL A 246 38.40 1.79 11.03
CA VAL A 246 37.33 2.79 10.93
C VAL A 246 37.91 4.13 10.46
N VAL A 247 37.38 4.64 9.36
CA VAL A 247 37.62 6.02 8.94
C VAL A 247 36.67 6.91 9.72
N ALA A 248 37.19 7.81 10.56
CA ALA A 248 36.34 8.70 11.34
C ALA A 248 35.36 9.47 10.43
N THR A 249 34.11 9.60 10.85
CA THR A 249 33.07 10.24 10.01
C THR A 249 33.36 11.73 9.77
N ASP A 250 34.15 12.38 10.64
CA ASP A 250 34.68 13.73 10.39
C ASP A 250 35.74 13.74 9.28
N SER A 251 36.60 12.71 9.21
CA SER A 251 37.54 12.53 8.10
C SER A 251 36.79 12.33 6.77
N MET A 252 35.66 11.62 6.76
CA MET A 252 34.81 11.50 5.57
C MET A 252 34.25 12.85 5.12
N LYS A 253 33.74 13.68 6.05
CA LYS A 253 33.32 15.07 5.77
C LYS A 253 34.47 15.87 5.14
N ASN A 254 35.65 15.85 5.77
CA ASN A 254 36.82 16.57 5.25
C ASN A 254 37.26 16.04 3.88
N PHE A 255 37.14 14.74 3.64
CA PHE A 255 37.45 14.09 2.37
C PHE A 255 36.56 14.63 1.26
N ILE A 256 35.23 14.64 1.47
CA ILE A 256 34.26 15.18 0.51
C ILE A 256 34.54 16.66 0.22
N LEU A 257 34.71 17.48 1.26
CA LEU A 257 34.90 18.92 1.12
C LEU A 257 36.20 19.27 0.37
N LYS A 258 37.30 18.53 0.61
CA LYS A 258 38.56 18.74 -0.10
C LYS A 258 38.45 18.39 -1.58
N HIS A 259 37.79 17.28 -1.91
CA HIS A 259 37.61 16.87 -3.32
C HIS A 259 36.70 17.81 -4.10
N ALA A 260 35.89 18.64 -3.44
CA ALA A 260 35.16 19.71 -4.12
C ALA A 260 36.11 20.69 -4.83
N ALA A 261 37.29 20.96 -4.25
CA ALA A 261 38.29 21.83 -4.88
C ALA A 261 38.88 21.22 -6.16
N ASP A 262 39.08 19.90 -6.17
CA ASP A 262 39.69 19.15 -7.28
C ASP A 262 38.70 18.80 -8.40
N TYR A 263 37.39 18.92 -8.15
CA TYR A 263 36.38 18.56 -9.14
C TYR A 263 36.38 19.55 -10.31
N THR A 264 36.58 19.08 -11.53
CA THR A 264 36.62 19.93 -12.73
C THR A 264 35.41 19.79 -13.64
N GLY A 265 34.42 18.98 -13.25
CA GLY A 265 33.15 18.83 -13.99
C GLY A 265 32.09 19.84 -13.55
N ALA A 266 30.89 19.71 -14.12
CA ALA A 266 29.79 20.65 -13.94
C ALA A 266 28.50 20.06 -13.32
N THR A 267 28.47 18.77 -12.97
CA THR A 267 27.26 18.05 -12.53
C THR A 267 27.39 17.50 -11.11
N VAL A 268 26.24 17.27 -10.45
CA VAL A 268 26.21 16.69 -9.10
C VAL A 268 26.63 15.23 -9.15
N GLU A 269 26.09 14.51 -10.14
CA GLU A 269 26.36 13.12 -10.42
C GLU A 269 27.85 12.85 -10.66
N GLY A 270 28.51 13.70 -11.46
CA GLY A 270 29.94 13.59 -11.74
C GLY A 270 30.79 13.84 -10.50
N PHE A 271 30.37 14.77 -9.64
CA PHE A 271 31.04 15.00 -8.35
C PHE A 271 30.92 13.78 -7.43
N LEU A 272 29.72 13.21 -7.28
CA LEU A 272 29.50 12.02 -6.46
C LEU A 272 30.30 10.82 -6.98
N ALA A 273 30.28 10.57 -8.30
CA ALA A 273 31.04 9.49 -8.91
C ALA A 273 32.56 9.64 -8.67
N LEU A 274 33.10 10.86 -8.81
CA LEU A 274 34.50 11.14 -8.50
C LEU A 274 34.82 10.80 -7.05
N VAL A 275 34.03 11.30 -6.10
CA VAL A 275 34.31 11.14 -4.67
C VAL A 275 34.14 9.69 -4.22
N SER A 276 33.10 8.98 -4.69
CA SER A 276 32.91 7.55 -4.43
C SER A 276 34.09 6.72 -4.91
N ARG A 277 34.57 6.96 -6.14
CA ARG A 277 35.77 6.30 -6.67
C ARG A 277 36.99 6.60 -5.81
N ARG A 278 37.19 7.86 -5.39
CA ARG A 278 38.33 8.26 -4.55
C ARG A 278 38.32 7.62 -3.18
N PHE A 279 37.15 7.44 -2.56
CA PHE A 279 37.02 6.69 -1.30
C PHE A 279 37.53 5.26 -1.47
N LEU A 280 37.06 4.55 -2.50
CA LEU A 280 37.47 3.17 -2.77
C LEU A 280 38.94 3.05 -3.19
N GLU A 281 39.50 4.03 -3.90
CA GLU A 281 40.94 4.07 -4.22
C GLU A 281 41.79 4.31 -2.95
N THR A 282 41.31 5.11 -2.01
CA THR A 282 42.07 5.52 -0.81
C THR A 282 41.99 4.52 0.33
N TYR A 283 40.83 3.86 0.51
CA TYR A 283 40.55 2.97 1.64
C TYR A 283 40.26 1.54 1.14
N PRO A 284 41.28 0.67 1.07
CA PRO A 284 41.15 -0.69 0.55
C PRO A 284 40.12 -1.55 1.28
N GLN A 285 39.88 -1.28 2.57
CA GLN A 285 38.91 -2.00 3.40
C GLN A 285 37.45 -1.68 3.07
N MET A 286 37.18 -0.64 2.27
CA MET A 286 35.85 -0.33 1.77
C MET A 286 35.56 -1.16 0.51
N SER A 287 34.46 -1.90 0.53
CA SER A 287 33.95 -2.66 -0.62
C SER A 287 32.91 -1.89 -1.42
N LYS A 288 32.13 -1.01 -0.77
CA LYS A 288 31.07 -0.23 -1.43
C LYS A 288 30.92 1.14 -0.78
N VAL A 289 30.61 2.14 -1.60
CA VAL A 289 30.30 3.52 -1.20
C VAL A 289 28.96 3.91 -1.82
N GLN A 290 28.05 4.40 -0.99
CA GLN A 290 26.77 4.95 -1.40
C GLN A 290 26.78 6.44 -1.05
N MET A 291 26.55 7.30 -2.04
CA MET A 291 26.45 8.73 -1.84
C MET A 291 25.14 9.26 -2.41
N THR A 292 24.49 10.14 -1.66
CA THR A 292 23.34 10.92 -2.12
C THR A 292 23.64 12.40 -1.94
N ALA A 293 23.12 13.24 -2.82
CA ALA A 293 23.18 14.68 -2.67
C ALA A 293 21.86 15.34 -3.06
N ASP A 294 21.49 16.31 -2.23
CA ASP A 294 20.47 17.29 -2.52
C ASP A 294 21.17 18.57 -2.96
N GLN A 295 20.85 19.08 -4.15
CA GLN A 295 21.35 20.38 -4.57
C GLN A 295 20.70 21.47 -3.70
N ILE A 296 21.50 22.46 -3.30
CA ILE A 296 21.01 23.63 -2.60
C ILE A 296 20.71 24.70 -3.66
N PRO A 297 19.43 24.98 -3.97
CA PRO A 297 19.08 25.84 -5.09
C PRO A 297 19.30 27.31 -4.74
N PHE A 298 20.00 28.01 -5.65
CA PHE A 298 20.19 29.45 -5.63
C PHE A 298 19.59 30.04 -6.89
N GLU A 299 18.54 30.84 -6.74
CA GLU A 299 17.82 31.47 -7.83
C GLU A 299 18.42 32.83 -8.18
N ASP A 300 18.47 33.12 -9.47
CA ASP A 300 18.87 34.43 -9.98
C ASP A 300 17.86 35.50 -9.55
N ILE A 301 18.38 36.63 -9.07
CA ILE A 301 17.57 37.80 -8.73
C ILE A 301 17.71 38.84 -9.84
N PRO A 302 16.61 39.33 -10.44
CA PRO A 302 16.67 40.45 -11.36
C PRO A 302 16.99 41.73 -10.58
N ILE A 303 18.11 42.38 -10.91
CA ILE A 303 18.50 43.68 -10.34
C ILE A 303 18.29 44.75 -11.39
N GLY A 304 17.54 45.80 -11.02
CA GLY A 304 17.32 46.98 -11.85
C GLY A 304 18.45 47.99 -11.64
N LEU A 305 19.37 48.11 -12.60
CA LEU A 305 20.37 49.17 -12.65
C LEU A 305 20.27 49.86 -14.02
N GLU A 306 20.42 51.18 -14.04
CA GLU A 306 20.44 51.99 -15.27
C GLU A 306 19.22 51.78 -16.19
N GLY A 307 18.04 51.52 -15.61
CA GLY A 307 16.79 51.38 -16.36
C GLY A 307 16.60 50.03 -17.08
N SER A 308 17.44 49.02 -16.81
CA SER A 308 17.23 47.65 -17.29
C SER A 308 17.35 46.63 -16.15
N TYR A 309 16.61 45.52 -16.24
CA TYR A 309 16.72 44.40 -15.31
C TYR A 309 17.62 43.32 -15.91
N ARG A 310 18.59 42.85 -15.11
CA ARG A 310 19.45 41.72 -15.47
C ARG A 310 19.64 40.81 -14.25
N PRO A 311 19.83 39.49 -14.43
CA PRO A 311 20.26 38.60 -13.35
C PRO A 311 21.54 39.11 -12.69
N SER A 312 21.58 39.12 -11.36
CA SER A 312 22.81 39.41 -10.60
C SER A 312 23.79 38.23 -10.70
N THR A 313 25.08 38.53 -10.89
CA THR A 313 26.15 37.53 -10.78
C THR A 313 26.73 37.45 -9.36
N LEU A 314 26.24 38.27 -8.43
CA LEU A 314 26.79 38.42 -7.07
C LEU A 314 25.78 38.10 -5.97
N VAL A 315 24.48 38.27 -6.24
CA VAL A 315 23.41 38.14 -5.23
C VAL A 315 22.39 37.12 -5.73
N PHE A 316 22.20 36.06 -4.96
CA PHE A 316 21.30 34.96 -5.28
C PHE A 316 20.27 34.76 -4.16
N ARG A 317 19.08 34.27 -4.50
CA ARG A 317 18.06 33.90 -3.53
C ARG A 317 18.20 32.42 -3.17
N TYR A 318 18.37 32.13 -1.88
CA TYR A 318 18.24 30.76 -1.38
C TYR A 318 16.79 30.29 -1.58
N SER A 319 16.58 29.20 -2.32
CA SER A 319 15.24 28.66 -2.58
C SER A 319 14.93 27.47 -1.66
N GLN A 320 13.66 27.35 -1.28
CA GLN A 320 13.11 26.23 -0.50
C GLN A 320 12.05 25.45 -1.30
N ASN A 321 12.03 25.65 -2.62
CA ASN A 321 11.11 24.99 -3.54
C ASN A 321 11.65 23.58 -3.89
N ASP A 322 11.42 23.15 -5.13
CA ASP A 322 12.03 21.94 -5.65
C ASP A 322 13.55 22.04 -5.72
N ARG A 323 14.22 20.88 -5.70
CA ARG A 323 15.67 20.79 -5.85
C ARG A 323 16.07 19.57 -6.65
N ALA A 324 17.18 19.67 -7.36
CA ALA A 324 17.79 18.51 -7.99
C ALA A 324 18.36 17.56 -6.93
N THR A 325 18.29 16.27 -7.19
CA THR A 325 18.87 15.21 -6.36
C THR A 325 19.72 14.29 -7.23
N ALA A 326 20.70 13.64 -6.60
CA ALA A 326 21.49 12.60 -7.24
C ALA A 326 21.90 11.54 -6.22
N ALA A 327 22.04 10.31 -6.68
CA ALA A 327 22.72 9.28 -5.92
C ALA A 327 23.59 8.41 -6.81
N VAL A 328 24.68 7.93 -6.21
CA VAL A 328 25.65 7.05 -6.85
C VAL A 328 26.05 5.99 -5.84
N GLU A 329 26.04 4.73 -6.29
CA GLU A 329 26.67 3.62 -5.60
C GLU A 329 27.83 3.11 -6.44
N ALA A 330 29.00 3.04 -5.81
CA ALA A 330 30.19 2.45 -6.40
C ALA A 330 30.65 1.28 -5.54
N GLU A 331 31.07 0.20 -6.18
CA GLU A 331 31.56 -0.99 -5.51
C GLU A 331 32.85 -1.51 -6.14
N ARG A 332 33.63 -2.23 -5.34
CA ARG A 332 34.82 -2.92 -5.79
C ARG A 332 34.44 -4.28 -6.34
N THR A 333 34.74 -4.52 -7.62
CA THR A 333 34.52 -5.78 -8.31
C THR A 333 35.86 -6.36 -8.73
N GLY A 334 36.47 -7.21 -7.91
CA GLY A 334 37.86 -7.65 -8.14
C GLY A 334 38.83 -6.48 -8.06
N ASP A 335 39.57 -6.23 -9.15
CA ASP A 335 40.54 -5.13 -9.25
C ASP A 335 39.94 -3.83 -9.82
N SER A 336 38.67 -3.82 -10.24
CA SER A 336 37.97 -2.63 -10.75
C SER A 336 37.07 -1.98 -9.69
N ILE A 337 36.73 -0.71 -9.93
CA ILE A 337 35.66 0.01 -9.25
C ILE A 337 34.56 0.24 -10.28
N GLU A 338 33.36 -0.23 -9.97
CA GLU A 338 32.21 -0.20 -10.85
C GLU A 338 31.08 0.61 -10.21
N LEU A 339 30.26 1.24 -11.05
CA LEU A 339 29.05 1.91 -10.62
C LEU A 339 27.92 0.90 -10.65
N SER A 340 27.48 0.44 -9.48
CA SER A 340 26.41 -0.57 -9.39
C SER A 340 25.02 0.04 -9.40
N ASN A 341 24.90 1.33 -9.11
CA ASN A 341 23.61 2.01 -9.09
C ASN A 341 23.78 3.53 -9.23
N HIS A 342 22.87 4.19 -9.95
CA HIS A 342 22.79 5.65 -10.01
C HIS A 342 21.34 6.11 -10.21
N PHE A 343 21.01 7.30 -9.70
CA PHE A 343 19.82 8.02 -10.15
C PHE A 343 20.06 9.52 -10.07
N SER A 344 19.39 10.26 -10.94
CA SER A 344 19.21 11.70 -10.85
C SER A 344 17.74 11.99 -10.54
N GLY A 345 17.42 13.16 -10.01
CA GLY A 345 16.05 13.48 -9.68
C GLY A 345 15.74 14.96 -9.48
N VAL A 346 14.45 15.24 -9.36
CA VAL A 346 13.86 16.47 -8.83
C VAL A 346 13.02 16.06 -7.63
N ALA A 347 13.28 16.64 -6.47
CA ALA A 347 12.50 16.42 -5.25
C ALA A 347 11.70 17.66 -4.87
N ASP A 348 10.58 17.45 -4.19
CA ASP A 348 9.69 18.47 -3.63
C ASP A 348 9.09 19.43 -4.68
N LEU A 349 8.83 18.95 -5.90
CA LEU A 349 8.09 19.71 -6.90
C LEU A 349 6.61 19.80 -6.50
N ARG A 350 6.10 21.02 -6.37
CA ARG A 350 4.72 21.28 -5.95
C ARG A 350 3.99 22.05 -7.04
N LEU A 351 2.97 21.43 -7.63
CA LEU A 351 2.23 22.01 -8.74
C LEU A 351 0.73 21.96 -8.46
N ILE A 352 0.04 23.08 -8.64
CA ILE A 352 -1.41 23.14 -8.60
C ILE A 352 -1.95 23.51 -9.99
N LYS A 353 -2.86 22.69 -10.51
CA LYS A 353 -3.65 23.01 -11.70
C LYS A 353 -5.06 23.35 -11.26
N VAL A 354 -5.52 24.55 -11.57
CA VAL A 354 -6.76 25.11 -11.01
C VAL A 354 -8.06 24.54 -11.60
N LYS A 355 -7.99 23.93 -12.79
CA LYS A 355 -9.11 23.28 -13.49
C LYS A 355 -8.63 22.28 -14.54
N GLY A 356 -9.53 21.48 -15.09
CA GLY A 356 -9.24 20.46 -16.09
C GLY A 356 -8.64 19.19 -15.50
N SER A 357 -8.99 18.88 -14.24
CA SER A 357 -8.65 17.61 -13.58
C SER A 357 -9.91 16.95 -13.06
N GLU A 358 -10.08 15.67 -13.33
CA GLU A 358 -11.24 14.89 -12.91
C GLU A 358 -10.80 13.72 -12.03
N PHE A 359 -11.75 13.17 -11.28
CA PHE A 359 -11.60 11.93 -10.52
C PHE A 359 -13.00 11.34 -10.31
N ALA A 360 -13.36 10.40 -11.19
CA ALA A 360 -14.66 9.74 -11.26
C ALA A 360 -14.47 8.30 -11.79
N GLY A 361 -15.49 7.46 -11.65
CA GLY A 361 -15.45 6.06 -12.08
C GLY A 361 -14.61 5.13 -11.18
N PHE A 362 -14.31 5.56 -9.94
CA PHE A 362 -13.66 4.70 -8.94
C PHE A 362 -14.68 3.75 -8.30
N MET A 363 -14.17 2.66 -7.70
CA MET A 363 -14.99 1.65 -7.03
C MET A 363 -15.82 2.29 -5.90
N GLN A 364 -17.10 1.90 -5.82
CA GLN A 364 -18.02 2.37 -4.79
C GLN A 364 -18.49 1.19 -3.94
N ASP A 365 -18.27 1.29 -2.64
CA ASP A 365 -18.60 0.30 -1.62
C ASP A 365 -18.94 0.99 -0.28
N GLU A 366 -19.11 0.20 0.78
CA GLU A 366 -19.44 0.70 2.12
C GLU A 366 -18.39 1.64 2.74
N TYR A 367 -17.16 1.70 2.20
CA TYR A 367 -16.09 2.58 2.67
C TYR A 367 -16.01 3.90 1.90
N THR A 368 -16.79 4.04 0.83
CA THR A 368 -16.71 5.18 -0.09
C THR A 368 -17.48 6.38 0.44
N THR A 369 -16.75 7.45 0.77
CA THR A 369 -17.33 8.74 1.22
C THR A 369 -17.04 9.88 0.26
N LEU A 370 -16.11 9.69 -0.68
CA LEU A 370 -15.66 10.70 -1.61
C LEU A 370 -16.67 10.84 -2.77
N PRO A 371 -17.19 12.04 -3.06
CA PRO A 371 -18.01 12.26 -4.25
C PRO A 371 -17.13 12.25 -5.52
N GLU A 372 -17.72 11.82 -6.63
CA GLU A 372 -17.09 11.97 -7.94
C GLU A 372 -16.96 13.45 -8.31
N THR A 373 -15.85 13.79 -8.97
CA THR A 373 -15.59 15.15 -9.45
C THR A 373 -15.17 15.11 -10.91
N TRP A 374 -15.80 15.92 -11.75
CA TRP A 374 -15.50 16.01 -13.19
C TRP A 374 -14.67 17.24 -13.56
N ASP A 375 -14.49 18.13 -12.59
CA ASP A 375 -13.53 19.23 -12.64
C ASP A 375 -13.20 19.67 -11.21
N ARG A 376 -11.92 19.71 -10.87
CA ARG A 376 -11.40 20.19 -9.59
C ARG A 376 -10.01 20.79 -9.76
N PRO A 377 -9.57 21.68 -8.86
CA PRO A 377 -8.15 21.93 -8.72
C PRO A 377 -7.48 20.61 -8.32
N LEU A 378 -6.30 20.34 -8.88
CA LEU A 378 -5.46 19.22 -8.50
C LEU A 378 -4.13 19.78 -8.01
N PHE A 379 -3.84 19.56 -6.74
CA PHE A 379 -2.58 19.95 -6.12
C PHE A 379 -1.74 18.71 -5.85
N ILE A 380 -0.57 18.64 -6.50
CA ILE A 380 0.33 17.48 -6.42
C ILE A 380 1.69 17.89 -5.89
N PHE A 381 2.26 17.00 -5.06
CA PHE A 381 3.70 16.99 -4.82
C PHE A 381 4.29 15.84 -5.62
N LEU A 382 5.44 16.07 -6.26
CA LEU A 382 6.13 15.09 -7.11
C LEU A 382 7.61 15.04 -6.75
N ASN A 383 8.11 13.82 -6.55
CA ASN A 383 9.51 13.49 -6.72
C ASN A 383 9.63 12.68 -8.02
N ILE A 384 10.50 13.12 -8.91
CA ILE A 384 10.73 12.48 -10.21
C ILE A 384 12.19 12.07 -10.24
N ASN A 385 12.47 10.78 -10.38
CA ASN A 385 13.83 10.27 -10.56
C ASN A 385 13.99 9.67 -11.95
N TRP A 386 15.22 9.63 -12.45
CA TRP A 386 15.53 8.97 -13.71
C TRP A 386 16.89 8.27 -13.66
N ARG A 387 17.01 7.27 -14.53
CA ARG A 387 18.22 6.50 -14.76
C ARG A 387 18.63 6.64 -16.21
N TYR A 388 19.91 6.90 -16.41
CA TYR A 388 20.53 6.80 -17.73
C TYR A 388 20.83 5.33 -18.05
N GLU A 389 20.68 4.94 -19.31
CA GLU A 389 21.18 3.66 -19.81
C GLU A 389 22.70 3.56 -19.66
N ASP A 390 23.41 4.64 -19.98
CA ASP A 390 24.83 4.82 -19.67
C ASP A 390 25.01 5.89 -18.59
N PRO A 391 25.37 5.52 -17.34
CA PRO A 391 25.50 6.45 -16.22
C PRO A 391 26.42 7.65 -16.50
N ARG A 392 27.38 7.50 -17.41
CA ARG A 392 28.31 8.56 -17.80
C ARG A 392 27.60 9.76 -18.45
N ASP A 393 26.41 9.59 -19.03
CA ASP A 393 25.61 10.70 -19.57
C ASP A 393 25.15 11.68 -18.49
N GLY A 394 24.97 11.21 -17.25
CA GLY A 394 24.71 12.09 -16.09
C GLY A 394 25.97 12.71 -15.49
N MET A 395 27.12 12.05 -15.65
CA MET A 395 28.35 12.36 -14.90
C MET A 395 29.34 13.22 -15.68
N ASP A 396 29.39 13.07 -16.99
CA ASP A 396 30.33 13.77 -17.87
C ASP A 396 29.60 14.83 -18.71
N ASP A 397 29.79 16.08 -18.30
CA ASP A 397 29.18 17.24 -18.95
C ASP A 397 29.64 17.44 -20.41
N GLN A 398 30.71 16.77 -20.86
CA GLN A 398 31.21 16.88 -22.23
C GLN A 398 30.48 15.98 -23.22
N ARG A 399 29.69 15.00 -22.76
CA ARG A 399 28.96 14.09 -23.65
C ARG A 399 27.77 14.74 -24.36
N GLY A 400 27.28 15.87 -23.85
CA GLY A 400 26.13 16.58 -24.43
C GLY A 400 24.80 15.83 -24.32
N ARG A 401 24.71 14.81 -23.45
CA ARG A 401 23.53 13.96 -23.22
C ARG A 401 22.95 14.12 -21.80
N TYR A 402 23.39 15.14 -21.07
CA TYR A 402 22.91 15.41 -19.71
C TYR A 402 21.45 15.84 -19.71
N VAL A 403 20.63 15.19 -18.88
CA VAL A 403 19.24 15.55 -18.61
C VAL A 403 19.19 16.38 -17.35
N ALA A 404 18.84 17.65 -17.49
CA ALA A 404 18.81 18.58 -16.36
C ALA A 404 17.48 18.51 -15.60
N ALA A 405 17.56 18.52 -14.27
CA ALA A 405 16.43 18.58 -13.35
C ALA A 405 15.45 19.72 -13.68
N GLU A 406 15.95 20.87 -14.11
CA GLU A 406 15.15 22.01 -14.54
C GLU A 406 14.28 21.68 -15.76
N GLN A 407 14.82 20.96 -16.75
CA GLN A 407 14.06 20.54 -17.92
C GLN A 407 12.99 19.51 -17.56
N VAL A 408 13.30 18.59 -16.64
CA VAL A 408 12.35 17.59 -16.14
C VAL A 408 11.18 18.26 -15.41
N ARG A 409 11.47 19.24 -14.54
CA ARG A 409 10.44 20.06 -13.87
C ARG A 409 9.56 20.78 -14.87
N ASP A 410 10.16 21.50 -15.81
CA ASP A 410 9.42 22.32 -16.78
C ASP A 410 8.55 21.43 -17.69
N LEU A 411 9.06 20.26 -18.09
CA LEU A 411 8.30 19.26 -18.84
C LEU A 411 7.14 18.69 -18.03
N ALA A 412 7.34 18.38 -16.75
CA ALA A 412 6.25 17.93 -15.88
C ALA A 412 5.15 19.00 -15.77
N ALA A 413 5.53 20.28 -15.66
CA ALA A 413 4.57 21.39 -15.64
C ALA A 413 3.84 21.55 -16.99
N ALA A 414 4.54 21.42 -18.11
CA ALA A 414 3.94 21.48 -19.45
C ALA A 414 2.93 20.34 -19.69
N VAL A 415 3.30 19.10 -19.36
CA VAL A 415 2.40 17.95 -19.46
C VAL A 415 1.21 18.11 -18.52
N PHE A 416 1.42 18.58 -17.29
CA PHE A 416 0.31 18.81 -16.37
C PHE A 416 -0.64 19.91 -16.88
N HIS A 417 -0.12 20.94 -17.54
CA HIS A 417 -0.92 21.96 -18.20
C HIS A 417 -1.77 21.37 -19.36
N GLU A 418 -1.16 20.61 -20.26
CA GLU A 418 -1.80 20.02 -21.44
C GLU A 418 -2.83 18.94 -21.10
N CYS A 419 -2.50 18.07 -20.14
CA CYS A 419 -3.28 16.87 -19.85
C CYS A 419 -4.58 17.18 -19.09
N ARG A 420 -5.73 16.81 -19.65
CA ARG A 420 -6.95 16.65 -18.86
C ARG A 420 -6.81 15.35 -18.06
N SER A 421 -6.31 15.45 -16.83
CA SER A 421 -5.92 14.28 -16.04
C SER A 421 -7.12 13.63 -15.37
N ALA A 422 -7.39 12.36 -15.69
CA ALA A 422 -8.38 11.52 -15.01
C ALA A 422 -7.96 11.07 -13.60
N SER A 423 -6.66 11.09 -13.31
CA SER A 423 -6.08 10.75 -12.01
C SER A 423 -4.61 11.19 -11.95
N ILE A 424 -3.99 11.13 -10.77
CA ILE A 424 -2.54 11.36 -10.65
C ILE A 424 -1.77 10.22 -11.32
N GLN A 425 -2.25 8.98 -11.22
CA GLN A 425 -1.68 7.82 -11.90
C GLN A 425 -1.58 8.06 -13.41
N HIS A 426 -2.66 8.53 -14.04
CA HIS A 426 -2.66 8.84 -15.45
C HIS A 426 -1.70 9.99 -15.77
N LEU A 427 -1.68 11.04 -14.94
CA LEU A 427 -0.78 12.18 -15.14
C LEU A 427 0.71 11.78 -15.11
N ILE A 428 1.15 11.05 -14.08
CA ILE A 428 2.56 10.64 -13.96
C ILE A 428 2.97 9.67 -15.07
N TYR A 429 2.04 8.84 -15.57
CA TYR A 429 2.25 8.01 -16.75
C TYR A 429 2.52 8.88 -17.99
N GLN A 430 1.71 9.92 -18.24
CA GLN A 430 1.91 10.83 -19.38
C GLN A 430 3.22 11.64 -19.25
N ILE A 431 3.58 12.07 -18.03
CA ILE A 431 4.87 12.73 -17.77
C ILE A 431 6.02 11.76 -18.10
N GLY A 432 5.96 10.52 -17.60
CA GLY A 432 6.97 9.50 -17.83
C GLY A 432 7.18 9.20 -19.32
N ARG A 433 6.08 9.05 -20.07
CA ARG A 433 6.13 8.85 -21.51
C ARG A 433 6.83 10.00 -22.23
N ARG A 434 6.45 11.23 -21.88
CA ARG A 434 7.04 12.43 -22.50
C ARG A 434 8.53 12.53 -22.18
N LEU A 435 8.94 12.25 -20.95
CA LEU A 435 10.36 12.22 -20.55
C LEU A 435 11.16 11.21 -21.37
N LEU A 436 10.75 9.95 -21.39
CA LEU A 436 11.45 8.89 -22.13
C LEU A 436 11.43 9.12 -23.65
N SER A 437 10.42 9.81 -24.17
CA SER A 437 10.36 10.20 -25.59
C SER A 437 11.29 11.37 -25.93
N ARG A 438 11.52 12.30 -24.99
CA ARG A 438 12.41 13.46 -25.17
C ARG A 438 13.87 13.11 -24.96
N PHE A 439 14.14 12.19 -24.04
CA PHE A 439 15.47 11.81 -23.61
C PHE A 439 15.70 10.32 -23.85
N GLU A 440 16.13 9.98 -25.07
CA GLU A 440 16.39 8.61 -25.51
C GLU A 440 17.44 7.87 -24.67
N GLN A 441 18.34 8.62 -24.02
CA GLN A 441 19.40 8.11 -23.14
C GLN A 441 18.90 7.60 -21.79
N LEU A 442 17.64 7.84 -21.44
CA LEU A 442 17.05 7.36 -20.20
C LEU A 442 16.52 5.93 -20.36
N SER A 443 16.89 5.07 -19.41
CA SER A 443 16.39 3.69 -19.33
C SER A 443 15.10 3.61 -18.52
N GLU A 444 14.95 4.47 -17.51
CA GLU A 444 13.84 4.45 -16.57
C GLU A 444 13.55 5.86 -16.03
N VAL A 445 12.28 6.15 -15.77
CA VAL A 445 11.81 7.28 -14.96
C VAL A 445 10.88 6.76 -13.87
N SER A 446 11.00 7.27 -12.65
CA SER A 446 10.17 6.88 -11.52
C SER A 446 9.63 8.08 -10.75
N PHE A 447 8.49 7.86 -10.11
CA PHE A 447 7.67 8.88 -9.49
C PHE A 447 7.27 8.46 -8.09
N GLU A 448 7.36 9.40 -7.16
CA GLU A 448 6.62 9.37 -5.90
C GLU A 448 5.76 10.63 -5.85
N SER A 449 4.44 10.46 -5.76
CA SER A 449 3.49 11.58 -5.78
C SER A 449 2.65 11.65 -4.52
N ASN A 450 2.21 12.85 -4.15
CA ASN A 450 1.17 13.06 -3.14
C ASN A 450 0.01 13.84 -3.72
N ASN A 451 -1.22 13.45 -3.38
CA ASN A 451 -2.40 14.27 -3.57
C ASN A 451 -2.57 15.21 -2.37
N ARG A 452 -2.43 16.51 -2.61
CA ARG A 452 -2.58 17.59 -1.62
C ARG A 452 -3.75 18.52 -1.96
N THR A 453 -4.68 18.03 -2.75
CA THR A 453 -5.84 18.83 -3.22
C THR A 453 -6.63 19.38 -2.05
N TRP A 454 -6.93 20.68 -2.13
CA TRP A 454 -7.69 21.41 -1.12
C TRP A 454 -9.17 20.98 -1.06
N GLU A 455 -9.79 21.22 0.09
CA GLU A 455 -11.23 21.05 0.29
C GLU A 455 -11.96 22.34 -0.15
N THR A 456 -13.07 22.21 -0.89
CA THR A 456 -13.89 23.37 -1.26
C THR A 456 -14.69 23.88 -0.06
N VAL A 457 -14.63 25.18 0.19
CA VAL A 457 -15.45 25.91 1.19
C VAL A 457 -16.63 26.61 0.52
N LEU A 458 -16.41 27.21 -0.65
CA LEU A 458 -17.46 27.84 -1.46
C LEU A 458 -17.30 27.48 -2.93
N GLU A 459 -18.34 26.89 -3.52
CA GLU A 459 -18.39 26.49 -4.93
C GLU A 459 -18.67 27.65 -5.89
N GLU A 460 -19.30 28.73 -5.40
CA GLU A 460 -19.65 29.91 -6.20
C GLU A 460 -19.39 31.20 -5.41
N VAL A 461 -18.90 32.23 -6.10
CA VAL A 461 -18.71 33.59 -5.56
C VAL A 461 -19.64 34.58 -6.27
N LYS A 462 -19.87 35.74 -5.65
CA LYS A 462 -20.84 36.74 -6.17
C LYS A 462 -20.48 37.29 -7.56
N GLU A 463 -19.19 37.37 -7.88
CA GLU A 463 -18.69 37.91 -9.15
C GLU A 463 -17.50 37.06 -9.64
N GLY A 464 -17.57 36.60 -10.90
CA GLY A 464 -16.51 35.81 -11.55
C GLY A 464 -16.64 34.29 -11.36
N GLU A 465 -15.67 33.54 -11.90
CA GLU A 465 -15.61 32.07 -11.88
C GLU A 465 -14.85 31.51 -10.66
N GLY A 466 -14.64 32.34 -9.64
CA GLY A 466 -13.83 31.99 -8.48
C GLY A 466 -14.49 30.96 -7.56
N LYS A 467 -13.65 30.21 -6.84
CA LYS A 467 -14.04 29.30 -5.75
C LYS A 467 -13.17 29.56 -4.53
N VAL A 468 -13.64 29.17 -3.34
CA VAL A 468 -12.86 29.29 -2.09
C VAL A 468 -12.54 27.91 -1.56
N PHE A 469 -11.28 27.68 -1.21
CA PHE A 469 -10.75 26.41 -0.74
C PHE A 469 -10.02 26.54 0.59
N THR A 470 -9.80 25.43 1.28
CA THR A 470 -8.99 25.32 2.51
C THR A 470 -8.12 24.06 2.49
N GLU A 471 -7.08 24.04 3.31
CA GLU A 471 -6.26 22.84 3.51
C GLU A 471 -7.11 21.64 3.95
N PRO A 472 -6.86 20.43 3.40
CA PRO A 472 -7.58 19.23 3.78
C PRO A 472 -7.13 18.71 5.16
N ARG A 473 -7.78 17.66 5.64
CA ARG A 473 -7.27 16.86 6.76
C ARG A 473 -5.87 16.29 6.45
N PRO A 474 -5.07 15.90 7.46
CA PRO A 474 -3.72 15.39 7.26
C PRO A 474 -3.53 14.20 6.29
N PRO A 475 -4.47 13.24 6.14
CA PRO A 475 -4.31 12.12 5.22
C PRO A 475 -4.10 12.58 3.78
N TYR A 476 -3.18 11.93 3.07
CA TYR A 476 -2.92 12.19 1.65
C TYR A 476 -2.82 10.86 0.89
N GLY A 477 -3.37 10.83 -0.33
CA GLY A 477 -3.12 9.74 -1.25
C GLY A 477 -1.71 9.85 -1.82
N PHE A 478 -1.03 8.74 -2.03
CA PHE A 478 0.28 8.70 -2.68
C PHE A 478 0.35 7.61 -3.75
N GLN A 479 1.26 7.77 -4.70
CA GLN A 479 1.51 6.79 -5.75
C GLN A 479 3.02 6.64 -5.93
N GLY A 480 3.49 5.39 -6.02
CA GLY A 480 4.82 5.04 -6.49
C GLY A 480 4.69 4.35 -7.84
N PHE A 481 5.42 4.80 -8.86
CA PHE A 481 5.37 4.21 -10.20
C PHE A 481 6.71 4.39 -10.92
N SER A 482 7.18 3.38 -11.63
CA SER A 482 8.29 3.48 -12.57
C SER A 482 7.84 3.10 -13.97
N MET A 483 8.44 3.76 -14.96
CA MET A 483 8.24 3.51 -16.37
C MET A 483 9.60 3.25 -17.02
N THR A 484 9.64 2.24 -17.86
CA THR A 484 10.81 1.83 -18.63
C THR A 484 10.58 2.10 -20.12
N ARG A 485 11.61 1.92 -20.96
CA ARG A 485 11.45 2.08 -22.41
C ARG A 485 10.48 1.06 -23.01
N ASP A 486 10.33 -0.12 -22.41
CA ASP A 486 9.41 -1.17 -22.88
C ASP A 486 7.96 -0.68 -22.90
N ASP A 487 7.58 0.17 -21.94
CA ASP A 487 6.23 0.75 -21.85
C ASP A 487 5.91 1.68 -23.04
N LEU A 488 6.93 2.28 -23.69
CA LEU A 488 6.75 3.09 -24.90
C LEU A 488 6.43 2.23 -26.13
N GLU A 489 6.94 1.00 -26.18
CA GLU A 489 6.83 0.12 -27.36
C GLU A 489 5.48 -0.61 -27.42
N THR A 490 4.88 -0.90 -26.27
CA THR A 490 3.57 -1.57 -26.19
C THR A 490 2.44 -0.75 -26.81
N ASP A 491 2.47 0.57 -26.68
CA ASP A 491 1.44 1.48 -27.21
C ASP A 491 1.46 1.57 -28.76
N GLY A 492 2.59 1.26 -29.40
CA GLY A 492 2.70 1.23 -30.86
C GLY A 492 1.95 0.06 -31.52
N ARG A 493 1.56 -0.97 -30.75
CA ARG A 493 0.80 -2.12 -31.25
C ARG A 493 -0.72 -1.96 -31.10
N ASP A 494 -1.18 -1.07 -30.22
CA ASP A 494 -2.61 -0.82 -29.98
C ASP A 494 -3.18 0.33 -30.84
N ALA A 495 -2.33 1.23 -31.36
CA ALA A 495 -2.74 2.25 -32.35
C ALA A 495 -3.27 1.66 -33.69
N GLY A 496 -3.16 0.34 -33.90
CA GLY A 496 -3.70 -0.37 -35.06
C GLY A 496 -5.10 -0.96 -34.87
N LYS A 497 -5.77 -0.74 -33.72
CA LYS A 497 -7.08 -1.34 -33.41
C LYS A 497 -8.20 -0.33 -33.07
N GLU A 498 -7.94 0.96 -33.12
CA GLU A 498 -8.99 1.98 -33.10
C GLU A 498 -9.39 2.36 -34.54
N GLY A 499 -10.09 1.44 -35.19
CA GLY A 499 -10.66 1.61 -36.52
C GLY A 499 -11.52 0.40 -36.85
N ASP A 500 -12.83 0.63 -36.97
CA ASP A 500 -13.93 -0.33 -37.12
C ASP A 500 -14.33 -1.13 -35.87
N VAL A 501 -15.24 -0.56 -35.06
CA VAL A 501 -16.65 -1.02 -34.91
C VAL A 501 -17.53 0.17 -34.55
#